data_AF-A0A1Z8V6F8-F1
#
_entry.id   AF-A0A1Z8V6F8-F1
#
_cell.length_a   1.000
_cell.length_b   1.000
_cell.length_c   1.000
_cell.angle_alpha   90.00
_cell.angle_beta   90.00
_cell.angle_gamma   90.00
#
_symmetry.space_group_name_H-M   'P 1'
#
loop_
_entity.id
_entity.type
_entity.pdbx_description
1 polymer ?
#
loop_
_entity_poly.entity_id
_entity_poly.type
_entity_poly.pdbx_seq_one_letter_code
_entity_poly.pdbx_strand_id
1 'polypeptide(L)'
;DENGFIQSVEDLPVGRFIYLDTNEPGHHEGWYCEARFKWLEQQLAAAAEKEIYLFMHHPPFDIGIPALDRISLVQKDAFSQIVRPYRNQIRHLFFGHIHRPLSGSWLGIPMSSLRAMNHQVQLDMTDSSLKGNFEPPAYGVVLFRDDTIIVHTHDFMDTSPAFDMVRSPIDDWAVRKPHP
;
A
#
# COMPACT_ATOMS: atom_id res chain seq x y z
N ASP A 1 -20.22 1.60 6.87
CA ASP A 1 -21.21 2.07 5.88
C ASP A 1 -22.60 1.60 6.28
N GLU A 2 -23.60 1.80 5.42
CA GLU A 2 -24.99 1.39 5.62
C GLU A 2 -25.22 -0.14 5.64
N ASN A 3 -24.23 -0.92 5.20
CA ASN A 3 -24.30 -2.38 5.13
C ASN A 3 -23.60 -3.06 6.32
N GLY A 4 -23.10 -2.28 7.30
CA GLY A 4 -22.45 -2.79 8.50
C GLY A 4 -20.95 -3.06 8.37
N PHE A 5 -20.32 -2.72 7.24
CA PHE A 5 -18.87 -2.80 7.06
C PHE A 5 -18.18 -1.52 7.55
N ILE A 6 -16.89 -1.56 7.87
CA ILE A 6 -16.18 -0.35 8.33
C ILE A 6 -15.69 0.55 7.18
N GLN A 7 -15.95 0.16 5.93
CA GLN A 7 -15.56 0.95 4.76
C GLN A 7 -16.17 2.36 4.77
N SER A 8 -15.40 3.33 4.31
CA SER A 8 -15.71 4.75 4.39
C SER A 8 -14.98 5.55 3.31
N VAL A 9 -15.40 6.81 3.15
CA VAL A 9 -14.78 7.77 2.23
C VAL A 9 -14.46 9.07 2.95
N GLU A 10 -13.40 9.73 2.50
CA GLU A 10 -13.01 11.06 2.96
C GLU A 10 -12.62 11.90 1.74
N ASP A 11 -13.23 13.08 1.59
CA ASP A 11 -12.88 14.02 0.53
C ASP A 11 -11.91 15.07 1.11
N LEU A 12 -10.68 15.09 0.59
CA LEU A 12 -9.65 16.06 0.93
C LEU A 12 -9.34 16.96 -0.29
N PRO A 13 -8.64 18.10 -0.10
CA PRO A 13 -8.30 18.98 -1.22
C PRO A 13 -7.55 18.28 -2.37
N VAL A 14 -6.74 17.26 -2.06
CA VAL A 14 -5.95 16.50 -3.04
C VAL A 14 -6.71 15.38 -3.75
N GLY A 15 -7.95 15.10 -3.34
CA GLY A 15 -8.78 14.05 -3.94
C GLY A 15 -9.62 13.27 -2.93
N ARG A 16 -10.24 12.18 -3.40
CA ARG A 16 -11.08 11.29 -2.62
C ARG A 16 -10.29 10.09 -2.12
N PHE A 17 -10.38 9.85 -0.82
CA PHE A 17 -9.78 8.71 -0.13
C PHE A 17 -10.90 7.69 0.10
N ILE A 18 -10.69 6.46 -0.35
CA ILE A 18 -11.64 5.37 -0.20
C ILE A 18 -10.98 4.26 0.60
N TYR A 19 -11.53 3.99 1.78
CA TYR A 19 -11.04 3.00 2.72
C TYR A 19 -11.89 1.74 2.61
N LEU A 20 -11.29 0.64 2.14
CA LEU A 20 -11.97 -0.61 1.84
C LEU A 20 -11.81 -1.61 2.99
N ASP A 21 -12.94 -2.15 3.43
CA ASP A 21 -12.97 -3.25 4.38
C ASP A 21 -12.89 -4.59 3.64
N THR A 22 -11.71 -5.21 3.63
CA THR A 22 -11.50 -6.54 3.02
C THR A 22 -11.41 -7.66 4.05
N ASN A 23 -11.70 -7.38 5.31
CA ASN A 23 -11.71 -8.40 6.35
C ASN A 23 -12.98 -9.27 6.24
N GLU A 24 -12.83 -10.55 6.57
CA GLU A 24 -13.94 -11.46 6.80
C GLU A 24 -13.71 -12.17 8.13
N PRO A 25 -14.62 -12.03 9.11
CA PRO A 25 -14.43 -12.61 10.43
C PRO A 25 -14.14 -14.12 10.37
N GLY A 26 -13.01 -14.53 10.96
CA GLY A 26 -12.61 -15.94 11.01
C GLY A 26 -11.79 -16.43 9.81
N HIS A 27 -11.51 -15.55 8.83
CA HIS A 27 -10.72 -15.85 7.64
C HIS A 27 -9.41 -15.07 7.63
N HIS A 28 -8.39 -15.63 6.98
CA HIS A 28 -7.09 -14.97 6.78
C HIS A 28 -7.00 -14.29 5.43
N GLU A 29 -7.69 -14.86 4.44
CA GLU A 29 -7.85 -14.31 3.12
C GLU A 29 -8.77 -13.09 3.12
N GLY A 30 -8.50 -12.18 2.18
CA GLY A 30 -9.37 -11.05 1.97
C GLY A 30 -10.67 -11.48 1.30
N TRP A 31 -11.79 -10.98 1.79
CA TRP A 31 -13.09 -11.18 1.16
C TRP A 31 -13.71 -9.83 0.82
N TYR A 32 -14.40 -9.77 -0.32
CA TYR A 32 -15.18 -8.61 -0.72
C TYR A 32 -16.48 -9.11 -1.35
N CYS A 33 -17.57 -8.99 -0.60
CA CYS A 33 -18.88 -9.49 -1.00
C CYS A 33 -19.61 -8.51 -1.93
N GLU A 34 -20.73 -8.94 -2.51
CA GLU A 34 -21.53 -8.15 -3.47
C GLU A 34 -21.95 -6.78 -2.91
N ALA A 35 -22.36 -6.71 -1.63
CA ALA A 35 -22.73 -5.44 -1.01
C ALA A 35 -21.55 -4.44 -0.96
N ARG A 36 -20.34 -4.94 -0.66
CA ARG A 36 -19.13 -4.13 -0.66
C ARG A 36 -18.74 -3.70 -2.07
N PHE A 37 -18.87 -4.59 -3.07
CA PHE A 37 -18.65 -4.26 -4.48
C PHE A 37 -19.60 -3.17 -4.99
N LYS A 38 -20.90 -3.32 -4.73
CA LYS A 38 -21.91 -2.31 -5.11
C LYS A 38 -21.60 -0.95 -4.48
N TRP A 39 -21.19 -0.94 -3.21
CA TRP A 39 -20.78 0.28 -2.54
C TRP A 39 -19.53 0.89 -3.20
N LEU A 40 -18.51 0.09 -3.52
CA LEU A 40 -17.29 0.56 -4.18
C LEU A 40 -17.60 1.19 -5.55
N GLU A 41 -18.41 0.53 -6.37
CA GLU A 41 -18.85 1.07 -7.66
C GLU A 41 -19.52 2.43 -7.51
N GLN A 42 -20.39 2.59 -6.51
CA GLN A 42 -21.05 3.86 -6.22
C GLN A 42 -20.04 4.94 -5.80
N GLN A 43 -19.06 4.61 -4.95
CA GLN A 43 -18.06 5.59 -4.49
C GLN A 43 -17.09 6.03 -5.60
N LEU A 44 -16.69 5.09 -6.46
CA LEU A 44 -15.88 5.37 -7.65
C LEU A 44 -16.64 6.26 -8.63
N ALA A 45 -17.91 5.95 -8.94
CA ALA A 45 -18.74 6.79 -9.79
C ALA A 45 -18.96 8.19 -9.21
N ALA A 46 -19.19 8.27 -7.89
CA ALA A 46 -19.40 9.52 -7.18
C ALA A 46 -18.14 10.38 -7.04
N ALA A 47 -16.95 9.85 -7.34
CA ALA A 47 -15.71 10.63 -7.34
C ALA A 47 -15.68 11.67 -8.49
N ALA A 48 -16.46 11.43 -9.56
CA ALA A 48 -16.52 12.28 -10.75
C ALA A 48 -15.14 12.52 -11.39
N GLU A 49 -14.60 13.74 -11.27
CA GLU A 49 -13.29 14.13 -11.80
C GLU A 49 -12.20 14.19 -10.72
N LYS A 50 -12.53 13.85 -9.46
CA LYS A 50 -11.53 13.85 -8.38
C LYS A 50 -10.55 12.71 -8.57
N GLU A 51 -9.29 12.98 -8.24
CA GLU A 51 -8.28 11.94 -8.03
C GLU A 51 -8.68 11.01 -6.88
N ILE A 52 -8.33 9.73 -7.00
CA ILE A 52 -8.75 8.68 -6.08
C ILE A 52 -7.53 8.02 -5.42
N TYR A 53 -7.61 7.82 -4.12
CA TYR A 53 -6.64 7.08 -3.31
C TYR A 53 -7.33 5.90 -2.65
N LEU A 54 -6.87 4.69 -2.94
CA LEU A 54 -7.44 3.46 -2.40
C LEU A 54 -6.60 2.95 -1.23
N PHE A 55 -7.28 2.53 -0.17
CA PHE A 55 -6.66 1.91 1.01
C PHE A 55 -7.36 0.61 1.31
N MET A 56 -6.62 -0.48 1.48
CA MET A 56 -7.17 -1.79 1.84
C MET A 56 -6.16 -2.65 2.61
N HIS A 57 -6.60 -3.74 3.23
CA HIS A 57 -5.64 -4.64 3.89
C HIS A 57 -5.02 -5.65 2.91
N HIS A 58 -5.86 -6.47 2.28
CA HIS A 58 -5.46 -7.56 1.38
C HIS A 58 -5.27 -7.09 -0.06
N PRO A 59 -4.14 -7.35 -0.75
CA PRO A 59 -3.94 -6.91 -2.13
C PRO A 59 -4.90 -7.64 -3.11
N PRO A 60 -5.37 -6.96 -4.17
CA PRO A 60 -6.25 -7.54 -5.19
C PRO A 60 -5.47 -8.20 -6.36
N PHE A 61 -4.24 -8.62 -6.12
CA PHE A 61 -3.33 -9.24 -7.10
C PHE A 61 -2.34 -10.14 -6.36
N ASP A 62 -1.70 -11.04 -7.10
CA ASP A 62 -0.60 -11.85 -6.58
C ASP A 62 0.68 -11.01 -6.56
N ILE A 63 1.39 -11.05 -5.44
CA ILE A 63 2.66 -10.36 -5.22
C ILE A 63 3.88 -11.24 -5.52
N GLY A 64 3.66 -12.54 -5.76
CA GLY A 64 4.71 -13.51 -6.08
C GLY A 64 5.31 -14.19 -4.85
N ILE A 65 4.75 -13.99 -3.66
CA ILE A 65 5.09 -14.76 -2.45
C ILE A 65 3.98 -15.79 -2.26
N PRO A 66 4.20 -17.08 -2.60
CA PRO A 66 3.12 -18.07 -2.69
C PRO A 66 2.28 -18.20 -1.43
N ALA A 67 2.91 -18.09 -0.25
CA ALA A 67 2.21 -18.19 1.02
C ALA A 67 1.24 -17.03 1.27
N LEU A 68 1.60 -15.81 0.85
CA LEU A 68 0.77 -14.60 0.97
C LEU A 68 -0.26 -14.51 -0.15
N ASP A 69 0.09 -14.94 -1.37
CA ASP A 69 -0.83 -14.93 -2.51
C ASP A 69 -2.08 -15.79 -2.24
N ARG A 70 -1.95 -16.89 -1.48
CA ARG A 70 -3.08 -17.73 -1.05
C ARG A 70 -4.05 -17.05 -0.09
N ILE A 71 -3.60 -16.04 0.66
CA ILE A 71 -4.41 -15.29 1.65
C ILE A 71 -4.57 -13.81 1.26
N SER A 72 -4.30 -13.49 0.00
CA SER A 72 -4.66 -12.20 -0.59
C SER A 72 -6.18 -12.09 -0.79
N LEU A 73 -6.65 -11.03 -1.44
CA LEU A 73 -8.08 -10.91 -1.76
C LEU A 73 -8.52 -12.08 -2.66
N VAL A 74 -9.61 -12.76 -2.31
CA VAL A 74 -10.13 -13.88 -3.10
C VAL A 74 -10.73 -13.40 -4.43
N GLN A 75 -11.53 -12.34 -4.41
CA GLN A 75 -12.25 -11.84 -5.59
C GLN A 75 -11.40 -10.92 -6.48
N LYS A 76 -10.14 -11.29 -6.78
CA LYS A 76 -9.19 -10.48 -7.57
C LYS A 76 -9.77 -10.02 -8.90
N ASP A 77 -10.34 -10.94 -9.67
CA ASP A 77 -10.84 -10.66 -11.01
C ASP A 77 -12.02 -9.68 -10.97
N ALA A 78 -13.01 -9.92 -10.11
CA ALA A 78 -14.16 -9.04 -9.94
C ALA A 78 -13.73 -7.64 -9.48
N PHE A 79 -12.80 -7.56 -8.51
CA PHE A 79 -12.24 -6.30 -8.07
C PHE A 79 -11.50 -5.57 -9.19
N SER A 80 -10.69 -6.28 -9.97
CA SER A 80 -9.99 -5.71 -11.12
C SER A 80 -10.95 -5.17 -12.18
N GLN A 81 -12.08 -5.82 -12.41
CA GLN A 81 -13.09 -5.39 -13.39
C GLN A 81 -13.77 -4.08 -12.95
N ILE A 82 -14.08 -3.94 -11.67
CA ILE A 82 -14.69 -2.72 -11.11
C ILE A 82 -13.70 -1.55 -11.11
N VAL A 83 -12.43 -1.81 -10.82
CA VAL A 83 -11.39 -0.76 -10.73
C VAL A 83 -10.88 -0.30 -12.09
N ARG A 84 -10.77 -1.21 -13.07
CA ARG A 84 -10.13 -0.94 -14.38
C ARG A 84 -10.66 0.29 -15.14
N PRO A 85 -11.97 0.62 -15.12
CA PRO A 85 -12.49 1.84 -15.74
C PRO A 85 -11.94 3.14 -15.13
N TYR A 86 -11.65 3.11 -13.82
CA TYR A 86 -11.20 4.27 -13.04
C TYR A 86 -9.68 4.34 -12.87
N ARG A 87 -8.92 3.39 -13.43
CA ARG A 87 -7.46 3.25 -13.21
C ARG A 87 -6.63 4.53 -13.48
N ASN A 88 -7.10 5.41 -14.35
CA ASN A 88 -6.41 6.66 -14.66
C ASN A 88 -6.69 7.78 -13.64
N GLN A 89 -7.81 7.71 -12.90
CA GLN A 89 -8.12 8.61 -11.78
C GLN A 89 -7.54 8.10 -10.46
N ILE A 90 -7.22 6.80 -10.37
CA ILE A 90 -6.65 6.24 -9.15
C ILE A 90 -5.15 6.52 -9.15
N ARG A 91 -4.73 7.42 -8.25
CA ARG A 91 -3.36 7.88 -8.13
C ARG A 91 -2.48 6.91 -7.37
N HIS A 92 -3.05 6.18 -6.40
CA HIS A 92 -2.30 5.19 -5.63
C HIS A 92 -3.20 4.16 -4.95
N LEU A 93 -2.69 2.94 -4.79
CA LEU A 93 -3.25 1.89 -3.95
C LEU A 93 -2.30 1.57 -2.78
N PHE A 94 -2.75 1.87 -1.57
CA PHE A 94 -2.06 1.50 -0.33
C PHE A 94 -2.62 0.20 0.22
N PHE A 95 -1.74 -0.73 0.60
CA PHE A 95 -2.18 -1.99 1.20
C PHE A 95 -1.26 -2.52 2.30
N GLY A 96 -1.86 -3.26 3.23
CA GLY A 96 -1.18 -3.94 4.34
C GLY A 96 -0.85 -5.40 4.00
N HIS A 97 -1.11 -6.28 4.97
CA HIS A 97 -1.04 -7.75 4.86
C HIS A 97 0.35 -8.36 4.64
N ILE A 98 1.22 -7.74 3.84
CA ILE A 98 2.50 -8.32 3.42
C ILE A 98 3.55 -8.27 4.53
N HIS A 99 3.47 -7.28 5.43
CA HIS A 99 4.49 -7.01 6.45
C HIS A 99 5.89 -6.85 5.85
N ARG A 100 5.98 -6.23 4.68
CA ARG A 100 7.24 -5.94 3.96
C ARG A 100 7.08 -4.66 3.16
N PRO A 101 8.16 -3.88 2.95
CA PRO A 101 8.14 -2.83 1.95
C PRO A 101 7.98 -3.46 0.57
N LEU A 102 6.96 -3.05 -0.16
CA LEU A 102 6.68 -3.52 -1.51
C LEU A 102 6.14 -2.34 -2.31
N SER A 103 6.58 -2.17 -3.55
CA SER A 103 6.10 -1.13 -4.44
C SER A 103 6.07 -1.62 -5.88
N GLY A 104 5.18 -1.07 -6.69
CA GLY A 104 5.08 -1.42 -8.10
C GLY A 104 3.88 -0.77 -8.77
N SER A 105 3.35 -1.44 -9.79
CA SER A 105 2.17 -0.98 -10.51
C SER A 105 1.21 -2.14 -10.78
N TRP A 106 -0.08 -1.90 -10.58
CA TRP A 106 -1.16 -2.83 -10.89
C TRP A 106 -2.20 -2.12 -11.77
N LEU A 107 -2.46 -2.64 -12.97
CA LEU A 107 -3.31 -1.97 -13.98
C LEU A 107 -2.82 -0.54 -14.35
N GLY A 108 -1.54 -0.25 -14.18
CA GLY A 108 -0.99 1.10 -14.34
C GLY A 108 -1.11 1.98 -13.09
N ILE A 109 -1.80 1.53 -12.05
CA ILE A 109 -1.96 2.24 -10.77
C ILE A 109 -0.70 2.01 -9.91
N PRO A 110 0.01 3.05 -9.48
CA PRO A 110 1.10 2.92 -8.50
C PRO A 110 0.60 2.32 -7.19
N MET A 111 1.38 1.44 -6.57
CA MET A 111 0.99 0.78 -5.33
C MET A 111 2.14 0.64 -4.36
N SER A 112 1.81 0.56 -3.06
CA SER A 112 2.80 0.32 -2.02
C SER A 112 2.24 -0.40 -0.79
N SER A 113 3.09 -1.24 -0.18
CA SER A 113 2.94 -1.81 1.16
C SER A 113 4.13 -1.44 2.05
N LEU A 114 3.95 -1.59 3.36
CA LEU A 114 4.92 -1.21 4.38
C LEU A 114 5.22 -2.40 5.30
N ARG A 115 6.31 -2.25 6.08
CA ARG A 115 6.56 -3.10 7.25
C ARG A 115 5.43 -2.98 8.25
N ALA A 116 5.22 -4.05 9.01
CA ALA A 116 4.30 -4.05 10.14
C ALA A 116 4.99 -3.55 11.40
N MET A 117 4.19 -3.20 12.43
CA MET A 117 4.69 -2.74 13.73
C MET A 117 5.14 -3.88 14.66
N ASN A 118 4.94 -5.14 14.29
CA ASN A 118 5.29 -6.31 15.09
C ASN A 118 6.34 -7.17 14.36
N HIS A 119 5.95 -8.32 13.82
CA HIS A 119 6.83 -9.20 13.06
C HIS A 119 6.75 -8.88 11.57
N GLN A 120 7.82 -9.19 10.83
CA GLN A 120 7.84 -9.11 9.37
C GLN A 120 7.69 -10.50 8.76
N VAL A 121 7.25 -10.56 7.51
CA VAL A 121 7.30 -11.81 6.73
C VAL A 121 8.67 -11.93 6.09
N GLN A 122 9.29 -13.10 6.18
CA GLN A 122 10.55 -13.42 5.51
C GLN A 122 10.37 -13.36 3.99
N LEU A 123 11.30 -12.72 3.28
CA LEU A 123 11.31 -12.80 1.82
C LEU A 123 11.73 -14.19 1.38
N ASP A 124 10.76 -14.97 0.89
CA ASP A 124 10.97 -16.23 0.21
C ASP A 124 9.93 -16.35 -0.91
N MET A 125 10.40 -16.29 -2.15
CA MET A 125 9.55 -16.32 -3.35
C MET A 125 9.25 -17.75 -3.82
N THR A 126 9.76 -18.77 -3.11
CA THR A 126 9.74 -20.17 -3.55
C THR A 126 9.05 -21.10 -2.57
N ASP A 127 9.22 -20.85 -1.27
CA ASP A 127 8.60 -21.66 -0.23
C ASP A 127 7.10 -21.35 -0.13
N SER A 128 6.34 -22.41 0.11
CA SER A 128 4.89 -22.34 0.29
C SER A 128 4.51 -22.14 1.77
N SER A 129 5.46 -22.21 2.70
CA SER A 129 5.26 -21.92 4.12
C SER A 129 5.52 -20.45 4.43
N LEU A 130 4.68 -19.85 5.28
CA LEU A 130 4.85 -18.46 5.70
C LEU A 130 5.80 -18.42 6.91
N LYS A 131 6.98 -17.83 6.73
CA LYS A 131 7.95 -17.62 7.81
C LYS A 131 7.97 -16.16 8.22
N GLY A 132 8.03 -15.92 9.52
CA GLY A 132 8.20 -14.58 10.08
C GLY A 132 9.62 -14.35 10.58
N ASN A 133 10.00 -13.09 10.73
CA ASN A 133 11.22 -12.68 11.43
C ASN A 133 10.96 -11.38 12.22
N PHE A 134 11.98 -10.94 12.96
CA PHE A 134 11.94 -9.70 13.75
C PHE A 134 12.80 -8.59 13.12
N GLU A 135 12.82 -8.50 11.78
CA GLU A 135 13.29 -7.28 11.12
C GLU A 135 12.58 -6.05 11.75
N PRO A 136 13.28 -4.92 11.97
CA PRO A 136 12.71 -3.80 12.72
C PRO A 136 11.43 -3.27 12.08
N PRO A 137 10.41 -2.88 12.87
CA PRO A 137 9.24 -2.18 12.36
C PRO A 137 9.63 -0.81 11.77
N ALA A 138 8.77 -0.33 10.88
CA ALA A 138 8.86 1.01 10.30
C ALA A 138 7.45 1.53 10.01
N TYR A 139 7.30 2.84 9.86
CA TYR A 139 6.06 3.45 9.38
C TYR A 139 6.30 4.27 8.11
N GLY A 140 5.24 4.55 7.37
CA GLY A 140 5.27 5.37 6.17
C GLY A 140 4.76 6.78 6.44
N VAL A 141 5.42 7.79 5.88
CA VAL A 141 4.90 9.15 5.74
C VAL A 141 4.59 9.39 4.27
N VAL A 142 3.32 9.62 3.95
CA VAL A 142 2.87 9.84 2.58
C VAL A 142 2.66 11.32 2.33
N LEU A 143 3.29 11.84 1.29
CA LEU A 143 3.09 13.21 0.80
C LEU A 143 2.24 13.16 -0.46
N PHE A 144 1.07 13.79 -0.40
CA PHE A 144 0.14 13.93 -1.51
C PHE A 144 0.34 15.28 -2.19
N ARG A 145 0.61 15.29 -3.49
CA ARG A 145 0.70 16.48 -4.34
C ARG A 145 0.00 16.22 -5.67
N ASP A 146 -0.33 17.29 -6.38
CA ASP A 146 -1.07 17.22 -7.65
C ASP A 146 -0.37 16.34 -8.70
N ASP A 147 0.97 16.40 -8.75
CA ASP A 147 1.79 15.69 -9.73
C ASP A 147 2.45 14.42 -9.18
N THR A 148 2.56 14.28 -7.86
CA THR A 148 3.40 13.26 -7.21
C THR A 148 2.78 12.72 -5.94
N ILE A 149 2.97 11.42 -5.72
CA ILE A 149 2.73 10.73 -4.46
C ILE A 149 4.05 10.14 -3.99
N ILE A 150 4.53 10.59 -2.83
CA ILE A 150 5.82 10.15 -2.28
C ILE A 150 5.57 9.43 -0.96
N VAL A 151 6.07 8.19 -0.86
CA VAL A 151 5.99 7.38 0.35
C VAL A 151 7.40 7.28 0.96
N HIS A 152 7.61 7.96 2.08
CA HIS A 152 8.83 7.85 2.86
C HIS A 152 8.70 6.75 3.90
N THR A 153 9.58 5.77 3.89
CA THR A 153 9.70 4.81 5.00
C THR A 153 10.59 5.40 6.09
N HIS A 154 10.13 5.39 7.33
CA HIS A 154 10.90 5.84 8.48
C HIS A 154 11.18 4.70 9.45
N ASP A 155 12.47 4.42 9.61
CA ASP A 155 13.00 3.37 10.48
C ASP A 155 13.22 3.93 11.88
N PHE A 156 12.13 4.17 12.59
CA PHE A 156 12.13 4.87 13.88
C PHE A 156 12.91 4.16 15.00
N MET A 157 13.28 2.90 14.79
CA MET A 157 14.14 2.14 15.70
C MET A 157 15.64 2.25 15.37
N ASP A 158 16.00 2.85 14.24
CA ASP A 158 17.40 3.11 13.92
C ASP A 158 17.96 4.17 14.88
N THR A 159 19.08 3.82 15.51
CA THR A 159 19.78 4.66 16.49
C THR A 159 21.15 5.10 15.98
N SER A 160 21.44 4.86 14.69
CA SER A 160 22.65 5.31 14.03
C SER A 160 22.79 6.83 14.18
N PRO A 161 23.99 7.34 14.51
CA PRO A 161 24.18 8.76 14.72
C PRO A 161 23.96 9.54 13.42
N ALA A 162 23.17 10.61 13.50
CA ALA A 162 23.09 11.57 12.42
C ALA A 162 24.43 12.30 12.28
N PHE A 163 24.85 12.54 11.04
CA PHE A 163 26.00 13.37 10.74
C PHE A 163 25.65 14.35 9.62
N ASP A 164 26.39 15.44 9.59
CA ASP A 164 26.29 16.47 8.56
C ASP A 164 27.05 16.01 7.32
N MET A 165 26.40 15.96 6.15
CA MET A 165 27.04 15.53 4.91
C MET A 165 28.25 16.41 4.53
N VAL A 166 28.29 17.68 4.94
CA VAL A 166 29.46 18.56 4.74
C VAL A 166 30.68 18.07 5.54
N ARG A 167 30.46 17.28 6.58
CA ARG A 167 31.47 16.65 7.44
C ARG A 167 31.29 15.13 7.44
N SER A 168 31.00 14.57 6.26
CA SER A 168 30.82 13.12 6.11
C SER A 168 32.06 12.38 6.63
N PRO A 169 31.90 11.35 7.48
CA PRO A 169 33.00 10.48 7.88
C PRO A 169 33.48 9.57 6.73
N ILE A 170 32.80 9.62 5.58
CA ILE A 170 33.09 8.87 4.36
C ILE A 170 33.50 9.86 3.26
N ASP A 171 34.53 9.53 2.46
CA ASP A 171 34.88 10.33 1.27
C ASP A 171 33.84 10.12 0.16
N ASP A 172 32.77 10.90 0.23
CA ASP A 172 31.66 10.88 -0.73
C ASP A 172 31.51 12.20 -1.51
N TRP A 173 30.52 12.25 -2.40
CA TRP A 173 30.26 13.39 -3.29
C TRP A 173 30.00 14.71 -2.56
N ALA A 174 29.54 14.69 -1.30
CA ALA A 174 29.26 15.89 -0.52
C ALA A 174 30.55 16.57 -0.02
N VAL A 175 31.67 15.83 0.01
CA VAL A 175 33.00 16.32 0.37
C VAL A 175 33.84 16.66 -0.87
N ARG A 176 33.43 16.16 -2.04
CA ARG A 176 34.06 16.46 -3.33
C ARG A 176 33.52 17.80 -3.85
N LYS A 177 34.44 18.70 -4.26
CA LYS A 177 34.07 19.96 -4.90
C LYS A 177 33.06 19.69 -6.03
N PRO A 178 32.03 20.53 -6.21
CA PRO A 178 31.06 20.34 -7.29
C PRO A 178 31.79 20.17 -8.62
N HIS A 179 31.30 19.24 -9.46
CA HIS A 179 31.76 19.13 -10.84
C HIS A 179 31.64 20.50 -11.53
N PRO A 180 32.64 20.91 -12.34
CA PRO A 180 32.62 22.19 -13.03
C PRO A 180 31.45 22.34 -14.00
#